data_AF-A0A533RSH4-F1
#
_entry.id   AF-A0A533RSH4-F1
#
_cell.length_a   1.000
_cell.length_b   1.000
_cell.length_c   1.000
_cell.angle_alpha   90.00
_cell.angle_beta   90.00
_cell.angle_gamma   90.00
#
_symmetry.space_group_name_H-M   'P 1'
#
loop_
_entity.id
_entity.type
_entity.pdbx_description
1 polymer ?
#
loop_
_entity_poly.entity_id
_entity_poly.type
_entity_poly.pdbx_seq_one_letter_code
_entity_poly.pdbx_strand_id
1 'polypeptide(L)'
;MVKTTHFNDLECIVLENDLLQILVPKALGPRVLSLRFRGGENLLAELPDVTTKRPDGKQYHFFGGHRLWLAPEDPLLSYALDDQPVEITSSEAGLLIRKVAESETGIEKSILLYLDPQQARLTLTHRLTNRLRLPVEYAPWTITQFRTGGLAILPQSGAQTGLLPNRILTLWSYTDISSPCLDLGNQFILLHANMQTPLKV
;
A
#
# COMPACT_ATOMS: atom_id res chain seq x y z
N MET A 1 -2.00 -2.91 -27.74
CA MET A 1 -0.94 -3.58 -26.95
C MET A 1 -0.71 -2.73 -25.72
N VAL A 2 -0.69 -3.32 -24.51
CA VAL A 2 -0.44 -2.56 -23.28
C VAL A 2 1.03 -2.14 -23.23
N LYS A 3 1.32 -0.87 -22.95
CA LYS A 3 2.69 -0.34 -22.86
C LYS A 3 3.42 -0.98 -21.67
N THR A 4 4.65 -1.42 -21.87
CA THR A 4 5.50 -1.99 -20.81
C THR A 4 6.85 -1.28 -20.70
N THR A 5 7.50 -1.40 -19.55
CA THR A 5 8.85 -0.91 -19.26
C THR A 5 9.53 -1.81 -18.24
N HIS A 6 10.85 -1.66 -18.05
CA HIS A 6 11.55 -2.26 -16.91
C HIS A 6 11.69 -1.25 -15.76
N PHE A 7 11.57 -1.74 -14.54
CA PHE A 7 11.79 -0.98 -13.31
C PHE A 7 12.32 -1.92 -12.23
N ASN A 8 13.52 -1.67 -11.73
CA ASN A 8 14.24 -2.55 -10.80
C ASN A 8 14.25 -4.02 -11.27
N ASP A 9 14.67 -4.22 -12.53
CA ASP A 9 14.72 -5.52 -13.24
C ASP A 9 13.38 -6.25 -13.42
N LEU A 10 12.26 -5.59 -13.12
CA LEU A 10 10.92 -6.13 -13.30
C LEU A 10 10.23 -5.53 -14.52
N GLU A 11 9.70 -6.39 -15.38
CA GLU A 11 8.78 -5.95 -16.43
C GLU A 11 7.47 -5.45 -15.80
N CYS A 12 7.15 -4.19 -16.07
CA CYS A 12 5.99 -3.50 -15.54
C CYS A 12 5.08 -3.02 -16.68
N ILE A 13 3.78 -3.11 -16.45
CA ILE A 13 2.78 -2.39 -17.24
C ILE A 13 2.82 -0.91 -16.87
N VAL A 14 2.75 -0.06 -17.89
CA VAL A 14 2.67 1.39 -17.75
C VAL A 14 1.23 1.84 -17.95
N LEU A 15 0.66 2.47 -16.93
CA LEU A 15 -0.62 3.19 -17.00
C LEU A 15 -0.33 4.68 -16.82
N GLU A 16 -0.72 5.52 -17.78
CA GLU A 16 -0.36 6.95 -17.77
C GLU A 16 -1.40 7.82 -18.47
N ASN A 17 -1.45 9.09 -18.06
CA ASN A 17 -2.11 10.19 -18.76
C ASN A 17 -1.11 11.35 -18.88
N ASP A 18 -1.58 12.56 -19.18
CA ASP A 18 -0.72 13.75 -19.33
C ASP A 18 -0.13 14.26 -18.01
N LEU A 19 -0.60 13.75 -16.86
CA LEU A 19 -0.26 14.25 -15.53
C LEU A 19 0.45 13.21 -14.64
N LEU A 20 0.07 11.94 -14.74
CA LEU A 20 0.55 10.84 -13.91
C LEU A 20 1.08 9.66 -14.75
N GLN A 21 2.01 8.91 -14.16
CA GLN A 21 2.44 7.59 -14.61
C GLN A 21 2.51 6.61 -13.44
N ILE A 22 2.01 5.41 -13.69
CA ILE A 22 1.94 4.31 -12.73
C ILE A 22 2.62 3.08 -13.33
N LEU A 23 3.43 2.38 -12.52
CA LEU A 23 4.06 1.13 -12.91
C LEU A 23 3.52 -0.04 -12.08
N VAL A 24 3.05 -1.07 -12.78
CA VAL A 24 2.49 -2.29 -12.20
C VAL A 24 3.35 -3.49 -12.61
N PRO A 25 4.05 -4.15 -11.67
CA PRO A 25 4.85 -5.34 -11.98
C PRO A 25 3.98 -6.52 -12.40
N LYS A 26 4.48 -7.30 -13.37
CA LYS A 26 3.83 -8.54 -13.81
C LYS A 26 4.26 -9.76 -12.99
N ALA A 27 5.52 -9.76 -12.54
CA ALA A 27 6.15 -10.93 -11.91
C ALA A 27 5.88 -11.04 -10.40
N LEU A 28 5.27 -10.02 -9.78
CA LEU A 28 5.00 -10.00 -8.34
C LEU A 28 3.78 -9.12 -8.04
N GLY A 29 3.03 -9.39 -6.97
CA GLY A 29 1.88 -8.58 -6.58
C GLY A 29 0.73 -9.32 -5.87
N PRO A 30 -0.46 -8.70 -5.79
CA PRO A 30 -0.87 -7.47 -6.51
C PRO A 30 -0.27 -6.19 -5.89
N ARG A 31 0.32 -5.33 -6.73
CA ARG A 31 1.05 -4.13 -6.29
C ARG A 31 1.12 -3.04 -7.36
N VAL A 32 1.30 -1.79 -6.93
CA VAL A 32 1.83 -0.67 -7.73
C VAL A 32 3.23 -0.34 -7.21
N LEU A 33 4.26 -0.41 -8.06
CA LEU A 33 5.64 -0.13 -7.64
C LEU A 33 6.02 1.35 -7.71
N SER A 34 5.39 2.09 -8.63
CA SER A 34 5.73 3.49 -8.84
C SER A 34 4.50 4.32 -9.15
N LEU A 35 4.46 5.53 -8.58
CA LEU A 35 3.51 6.59 -8.87
C LEU A 35 4.31 7.89 -9.06
N ARG A 36 4.18 8.50 -10.24
CA ARG A 36 4.95 9.68 -10.65
C ARG A 36 4.03 10.73 -11.24
N PHE A 37 4.36 12.00 -11.03
CA PHE A 37 3.95 13.02 -11.98
C PHE A 37 4.73 12.84 -13.30
N ARG A 38 4.17 13.25 -14.44
CA ARG A 38 4.87 13.15 -15.73
C ARG A 38 6.21 13.90 -15.68
N GLY A 39 7.29 13.18 -16.01
CA GLY A 39 8.67 13.69 -15.96
C GLY A 39 9.25 13.84 -14.55
N GLY A 40 8.48 13.55 -13.50
CA GLY A 40 8.92 13.58 -12.11
C GLY A 40 9.48 12.24 -11.63
N GLU A 41 10.00 12.28 -10.41
CA GLU A 41 10.49 11.10 -9.71
C GLU A 41 9.36 10.25 -9.10
N ASN A 42 9.69 9.00 -8.74
CA ASN A 42 8.79 8.13 -8.00
C ASN A 42 8.49 8.70 -6.62
N LEU A 43 7.21 8.79 -6.28
CA LEU A 43 6.74 9.20 -4.95
C LEU A 43 6.77 8.03 -3.96
N LEU A 44 6.65 6.80 -4.46
CA LEU A 44 6.61 5.60 -3.62
C LEU A 44 8.02 5.17 -3.21
N ALA A 45 8.12 4.52 -2.05
CA ALA A 45 9.36 3.91 -1.59
C ALA A 45 9.75 2.75 -2.50
N GLU A 46 11.05 2.57 -2.68
CA GLU A 46 11.66 1.44 -3.39
C GLU A 46 12.53 0.69 -2.38
N LEU A 47 12.16 -0.55 -2.07
CA LEU A 47 12.79 -1.33 -1.00
C LEU A 47 13.21 -2.73 -1.46
N PRO A 48 13.96 -2.86 -2.58
CA PRO A 48 14.35 -4.17 -3.11
C PRO A 48 15.25 -4.96 -2.15
N ASP A 49 16.06 -4.27 -1.36
CA ASP A 49 17.06 -4.88 -0.46
C ASP A 49 16.52 -5.16 0.95
N VAL A 50 15.30 -4.72 1.26
CA VAL A 50 14.73 -4.86 2.60
C VAL A 50 13.97 -6.17 2.68
N THR A 51 14.43 -7.04 3.57
CA THR A 51 13.81 -8.33 3.83
C THR A 51 13.61 -8.58 5.32
N THR A 52 12.70 -9.50 5.64
CA THR A 52 12.55 -10.05 6.99
C THR A 52 12.28 -11.54 6.91
N LYS A 53 12.57 -12.25 8.00
CA LYS A 53 12.34 -13.69 8.10
C LYS A 53 10.97 -13.95 8.70
N ARG A 54 10.17 -14.75 8.01
CA ARG A 54 8.87 -15.21 8.50
C ARG A 54 9.03 -16.34 9.54
N PRO A 55 8.00 -16.60 10.37
CA PRO A 55 8.04 -17.72 11.33
C PRO A 55 8.26 -19.11 10.70
N ASP A 56 7.85 -19.31 9.44
CA ASP A 56 8.06 -20.55 8.68
C ASP A 56 9.47 -20.65 8.05
N GLY A 57 10.33 -19.67 8.32
CA GLY A 57 11.71 -19.63 7.85
C GLY A 57 11.89 -19.03 6.46
N LYS A 58 10.81 -18.73 5.73
CA LYS A 58 10.89 -18.10 4.40
C LYS A 58 11.27 -16.62 4.52
N GLN A 59 11.98 -16.12 3.52
CA GLN A 59 12.28 -14.69 3.40
C GLN A 59 11.10 -13.95 2.79
N TYR A 60 10.81 -12.80 3.35
CA TYR A 60 9.81 -11.87 2.86
C TYR A 60 10.50 -10.58 2.39
N HIS A 61 10.12 -10.10 1.21
CA HIS A 61 10.70 -8.91 0.59
C HIS A 61 9.67 -7.77 0.62
N PHE A 62 10.09 -6.57 1.05
CA PHE A 62 9.16 -5.46 1.16
C PHE A 62 8.84 -4.81 -0.20
N PHE A 63 9.80 -4.79 -1.14
CA PHE A 63 9.79 -4.16 -2.48
C PHE A 63 9.38 -2.67 -2.54
N GLY A 64 8.59 -2.17 -1.58
CA GLY A 64 8.02 -0.82 -1.56
C GLY A 64 6.68 -0.74 -2.31
N GLY A 65 6.33 0.47 -2.73
CA GLY A 65 5.11 0.71 -3.50
C GLY A 65 3.82 0.72 -2.68
N HIS A 66 2.73 0.37 -3.35
CA HIS A 66 1.40 0.19 -2.78
C HIS A 66 0.92 -1.26 -2.92
N ARG A 67 0.26 -1.78 -1.87
CA ARG A 67 -0.11 -3.21 -1.75
C ARG A 67 -1.32 -3.44 -0.83
N LEU A 68 -1.78 -4.69 -0.79
CA LEU A 68 -2.91 -5.15 0.03
C LEU A 68 -2.53 -6.28 1.01
N TRP A 69 -2.61 -5.99 2.30
CA TRP A 69 -2.44 -6.91 3.43
C TRP A 69 -3.77 -7.37 4.01
N LEU A 70 -3.66 -8.35 4.90
CA LEU A 70 -4.71 -8.79 5.80
C LEU A 70 -4.43 -8.23 7.20
N ALA A 71 -5.49 -7.77 7.87
CA ALA A 71 -5.49 -7.45 9.29
C ALA A 71 -6.35 -8.47 10.07
N PRO A 72 -6.08 -8.70 11.37
CA PRO A 72 -5.02 -8.08 12.17
C PRO A 72 -3.61 -8.48 11.71
N GLU A 73 -2.60 -7.71 12.14
CA GLU A 73 -1.21 -7.97 11.77
C GLU A 73 -0.75 -9.34 12.30
N ASP A 74 -0.40 -10.23 11.39
CA ASP A 74 0.14 -11.55 11.69
C ASP A 74 1.36 -11.83 10.79
N PRO A 75 2.51 -12.26 11.34
CA PRO A 75 3.73 -12.46 10.56
C PRO A 75 3.69 -13.55 9.48
N LEU A 76 2.65 -14.40 9.45
CA LEU A 76 2.42 -15.36 8.37
C LEU A 76 1.31 -14.89 7.43
N LEU A 77 0.20 -14.35 7.96
CA LEU A 77 -0.96 -13.97 7.15
C LEU A 77 -0.79 -12.60 6.48
N SER A 78 -0.33 -11.58 7.23
CA SER A 78 -0.05 -10.25 6.66
C SER A 78 1.17 -10.28 5.75
N TYR A 79 2.13 -11.18 6.04
CA TYR A 79 3.34 -11.39 5.23
C TYR A 79 3.24 -12.61 4.32
N ALA A 80 2.03 -12.98 3.89
CA ALA A 80 1.85 -13.90 2.78
C ALA A 80 2.65 -13.37 1.56
N LEU A 81 3.46 -14.24 0.94
CA LEU A 81 4.44 -13.79 -0.04
C LEU A 81 3.74 -13.24 -1.26
N ASP A 82 4.05 -12.02 -1.68
CA ASP A 82 3.56 -11.40 -2.91
C ASP A 82 4.65 -11.29 -3.99
N ASP A 83 5.59 -12.25 -3.96
CA ASP A 83 6.71 -12.42 -4.89
C ASP A 83 6.40 -13.37 -6.06
N GLN A 84 5.11 -13.62 -6.30
CA GLN A 84 4.62 -14.51 -7.37
C GLN A 84 3.90 -13.70 -8.46
N PRO A 85 3.93 -14.17 -9.72
CA PRO A 85 3.29 -13.49 -10.85
C PRO A 85 1.79 -13.22 -10.64
N VAL A 86 1.32 -12.17 -11.28
CA VAL A 86 -0.09 -11.74 -11.27
C VAL A 86 -0.68 -11.82 -12.67
N GLU A 87 -1.99 -12.10 -12.73
CA GLU A 87 -2.79 -11.90 -13.91
C GLU A 87 -3.19 -10.42 -14.01
N ILE A 88 -3.01 -9.83 -15.18
CA ILE A 88 -3.38 -8.43 -15.42
C ILE A 88 -4.29 -8.33 -16.65
N THR A 89 -5.48 -7.79 -16.43
CA THR A 89 -6.51 -7.65 -17.47
C THR A 89 -6.96 -6.20 -17.57
N SER A 90 -6.96 -5.66 -18.79
CA SER A 90 -7.43 -4.31 -19.07
C SER A 90 -8.88 -4.34 -19.59
N SER A 91 -9.69 -3.39 -19.14
CA SER A 91 -11.08 -3.19 -19.60
C SER A 91 -11.45 -1.70 -19.53
N GLU A 92 -12.67 -1.35 -19.94
CA GLU A 92 -13.21 0.02 -19.77
C GLU A 92 -13.26 0.44 -18.29
N ALA A 93 -13.41 -0.53 -17.37
CA ALA A 93 -13.40 -0.27 -15.93
C ALA A 93 -12.00 0.03 -15.36
N GLY A 94 -10.94 -0.21 -16.14
CA GLY A 94 -9.55 -0.02 -15.72
C GLY A 94 -8.69 -1.27 -15.82
N LEU A 95 -7.56 -1.26 -15.11
CA LEU A 95 -6.56 -2.33 -15.07
C LEU A 95 -6.77 -3.19 -13.82
N LEU A 96 -7.25 -4.41 -13.98
CA LEU A 96 -7.42 -5.38 -12.89
C LEU A 96 -6.14 -6.18 -12.71
N ILE A 97 -5.57 -6.11 -11.52
CA ILE A 97 -4.42 -6.92 -11.09
C ILE A 97 -4.95 -7.98 -10.13
N ARG A 98 -4.75 -9.24 -10.46
CA ARG A 98 -5.24 -10.37 -9.69
C ARG A 98 -4.14 -11.36 -9.43
N LYS A 99 -4.00 -11.76 -8.18
CA LYS A 99 -3.16 -12.89 -7.80
C LYS A 99 -4.03 -14.08 -7.49
N VAL A 100 -3.55 -15.28 -7.82
CA VAL A 100 -4.17 -16.52 -7.35
C VAL A 100 -4.23 -16.55 -5.82
N ALA A 101 -5.12 -17.38 -5.27
CA ALA A 101 -5.29 -17.48 -3.83
C ALA A 101 -3.97 -17.84 -3.13
N GLU A 102 -3.63 -17.08 -2.09
CA GLU A 102 -2.42 -17.28 -1.31
C GLU A 102 -2.48 -18.65 -0.61
N SER A 103 -1.40 -19.42 -0.69
CA SER A 103 -1.32 -20.73 -0.04
C SER A 103 -1.44 -20.64 1.49
N GLU A 104 -0.96 -19.53 2.05
CA GLU A 104 -0.91 -19.23 3.46
C GLU A 104 -2.29 -18.95 4.07
N THR A 105 -3.17 -18.32 3.29
CA THR A 105 -4.41 -17.72 3.82
C THR A 105 -5.67 -18.25 3.11
N GLY A 106 -5.52 -18.85 1.92
CA GLY A 106 -6.63 -19.18 1.03
C GLY A 106 -7.36 -17.95 0.45
N ILE A 107 -6.77 -16.76 0.61
CA ILE A 107 -7.38 -15.51 0.15
C ILE A 107 -6.81 -15.12 -1.20
N GLU A 108 -7.70 -14.85 -2.14
CA GLU A 108 -7.37 -14.24 -3.41
C GLU A 108 -7.45 -12.72 -3.26
N LYS A 109 -6.40 -12.02 -3.70
CA LYS A 109 -6.29 -10.57 -3.62
C LYS A 109 -6.33 -9.96 -5.02
N SER A 110 -7.07 -8.87 -5.16
CA SER A 110 -7.09 -8.09 -6.40
C SER A 110 -7.18 -6.60 -6.15
N ILE A 111 -6.64 -5.84 -7.10
CA ILE A 111 -6.67 -4.38 -7.12
C ILE A 111 -7.11 -3.95 -8.52
N LEU A 112 -8.24 -3.25 -8.61
CA LEU A 112 -8.66 -2.57 -9.83
C LEU A 112 -8.13 -1.14 -9.80
N LEU A 113 -7.33 -0.77 -10.80
CA LEU A 113 -6.80 0.57 -10.99
C LEU A 113 -7.60 1.30 -12.06
N TYR A 114 -8.09 2.49 -11.72
CA TYR A 114 -8.67 3.43 -12.67
C TYR A 114 -7.89 4.74 -12.64
N LEU A 115 -7.27 5.10 -13.76
CA LEU A 115 -6.63 6.40 -13.94
C LEU A 115 -7.58 7.31 -14.71
N ASP A 116 -7.95 8.43 -14.09
CA ASP A 116 -8.77 9.45 -14.76
C ASP A 116 -8.03 9.98 -16.00
N PRO A 117 -8.66 10.07 -17.17
CA PRO A 117 -7.97 10.47 -18.40
C PRO A 117 -7.52 11.94 -18.42
N GLN A 118 -8.12 12.81 -17.59
CA GLN A 118 -7.94 14.27 -17.64
C GLN A 118 -7.41 14.85 -16.32
N GLN A 119 -7.47 14.10 -15.23
CA GLN A 119 -7.05 14.55 -13.89
C GLN A 119 -5.88 13.75 -13.35
N ALA A 120 -5.13 14.34 -12.43
CA ALA A 120 -4.14 13.62 -11.62
C ALA A 120 -4.84 12.79 -10.53
N ARG A 121 -5.73 11.88 -10.93
CA ARG A 121 -6.56 11.07 -10.03
C ARG A 121 -6.44 9.60 -10.39
N LEU A 122 -5.91 8.83 -9.46
CA LEU A 122 -5.85 7.37 -9.52
C LEU A 122 -6.79 6.81 -8.44
N THR A 123 -7.75 5.99 -8.84
CA THR A 123 -8.65 5.27 -7.94
C THR A 123 -8.24 3.81 -7.88
N LEU A 124 -8.14 3.27 -6.67
CA LEU A 124 -7.83 1.87 -6.41
C LEU A 124 -9.03 1.23 -5.72
N THR A 125 -9.50 0.11 -6.24
CA THR A 125 -10.52 -0.72 -5.56
C THR A 125 -9.92 -2.06 -5.19
N HIS A 126 -9.82 -2.32 -3.89
CA HIS A 126 -9.26 -3.55 -3.35
C HIS A 126 -10.35 -4.58 -3.07
N ARG A 127 -10.05 -5.85 -3.33
CA ARG A 127 -10.95 -6.95 -3.01
C ARG A 127 -10.19 -8.14 -2.46
N LEU A 128 -10.70 -8.66 -1.36
CA LEU A 128 -10.34 -9.95 -0.78
C LEU A 128 -11.46 -10.94 -1.11
N THR A 129 -11.10 -12.11 -1.64
CA THR A 129 -12.06 -13.20 -1.86
C THR A 129 -11.61 -14.42 -1.09
N ASN A 130 -12.43 -14.87 -0.14
CA ASN A 130 -12.20 -16.12 0.57
C ASN A 130 -12.45 -17.32 -0.37
N ARG A 131 -11.41 -18.13 -0.62
CA ARG A 131 -11.50 -19.36 -1.43
C ARG A 131 -11.52 -20.63 -0.59
N LEU A 132 -11.51 -20.51 0.74
CA LEU A 132 -11.65 -21.63 1.65
C LEU A 132 -13.11 -22.07 1.75
N ARG A 133 -13.31 -23.28 2.30
CA ARG A 133 -14.64 -23.82 2.60
C ARG A 133 -15.27 -23.20 3.85
N LEU A 134 -14.45 -22.65 4.74
CA LEU A 134 -14.86 -22.10 6.02
C LEU A 134 -14.81 -20.57 6.01
N PRO A 135 -15.67 -19.90 6.79
CA PRO A 135 -15.57 -18.46 6.99
C PRO A 135 -14.24 -18.10 7.66
N VAL A 136 -13.80 -16.87 7.42
CA VAL A 136 -12.58 -16.28 7.99
C VAL A 136 -12.91 -14.91 8.54
N GLU A 137 -12.09 -14.44 9.50
CA GLU A 137 -12.23 -13.12 10.10
C GLU A 137 -10.98 -12.29 9.80
N TYR A 138 -11.02 -11.58 8.67
CA TYR A 138 -9.94 -10.70 8.20
C TYR A 138 -10.49 -9.35 7.75
N ALA A 139 -9.67 -8.32 7.81
CA ALA A 139 -9.96 -7.01 7.22
C ALA A 139 -8.95 -6.66 6.11
N PRO A 140 -9.39 -5.96 5.04
CA PRO A 140 -8.46 -5.43 4.05
C PRO A 140 -7.61 -4.32 4.67
N TRP A 141 -6.30 -4.45 4.55
CA TRP A 141 -5.36 -3.45 5.02
C TRP A 141 -4.45 -2.99 3.89
N THR A 142 -4.73 -1.83 3.33
CA THR A 142 -3.94 -1.29 2.22
C THR A 142 -2.73 -0.53 2.74
N ILE A 143 -1.55 -0.76 2.15
CA ILE A 143 -0.32 -0.09 2.55
C ILE A 143 0.21 0.70 1.36
N THR A 144 0.41 2.00 1.54
CA THR A 144 1.11 2.86 0.57
C THR A 144 2.40 3.34 1.21
N GLN A 145 3.53 2.90 0.68
CA GLN A 145 4.85 3.25 1.19
C GLN A 145 5.38 4.41 0.35
N PHE A 146 5.54 5.58 0.95
CA PHE A 146 6.16 6.75 0.31
C PHE A 146 7.66 6.79 0.63
N ARG A 147 8.44 7.39 -0.28
CA ARG A 147 9.83 7.75 0.03
C ARG A 147 9.88 8.73 1.21
N THR A 148 11.00 8.75 1.92
CA THR A 148 11.24 9.65 3.06
C THR A 148 11.40 11.12 2.62
N GLY A 149 11.36 12.03 3.59
CA GLY A 149 11.56 13.48 3.41
C GLY A 149 10.29 14.29 3.21
N GLY A 150 9.12 13.65 3.14
CA GLY A 150 7.82 14.33 3.06
C GLY A 150 7.22 14.70 4.42
N LEU A 151 6.05 15.35 4.38
CA LEU A 151 5.21 15.67 5.54
C LEU A 151 3.85 15.00 5.35
N ALA A 152 3.45 14.13 6.28
CA ALA A 152 2.06 13.69 6.34
C ALA A 152 1.24 14.69 7.15
N ILE A 153 0.09 15.07 6.62
CA ILE A 153 -0.87 15.98 7.27
C ILE A 153 -2.12 15.16 7.53
N LEU A 154 -2.43 14.91 8.80
CA LEU A 154 -3.58 14.12 9.23
C LEU A 154 -4.65 15.04 9.82
N PRO A 155 -5.71 15.38 9.07
CA PRO A 155 -6.78 16.24 9.57
C PRO A 155 -7.49 15.59 10.74
N GLN A 156 -7.71 16.38 11.80
CA GLN A 156 -8.48 15.96 12.95
C GLN A 156 -9.95 16.37 12.81
N SER A 157 -10.84 15.64 13.48
CA SER A 157 -12.27 15.95 13.50
C SER A 157 -12.54 17.33 14.11
N GLY A 158 -13.23 18.19 13.35
CA GLY A 158 -13.76 19.47 13.83
C GLY A 158 -15.18 19.38 14.41
N ALA A 159 -15.73 18.16 14.55
CA ALA A 159 -17.11 17.96 14.97
C ALA A 159 -17.37 18.49 16.38
N GLN A 160 -18.48 19.21 16.58
CA GLN A 160 -18.87 19.75 17.87
C GLN A 160 -19.71 18.72 18.63
N THR A 161 -19.09 18.05 19.60
CA THR A 161 -19.70 16.96 20.39
C THR A 161 -20.01 17.34 21.85
N GLY A 162 -19.82 18.61 22.22
CA GLY A 162 -19.99 19.08 23.59
C GLY A 162 -18.96 18.44 24.52
N LEU A 163 -19.44 17.68 25.51
CA LEU A 163 -18.59 16.99 26.50
C LEU A 163 -18.09 15.61 26.03
N LEU A 164 -18.56 15.10 24.89
CA LEU A 164 -18.18 13.77 24.39
C LEU A 164 -16.90 13.84 23.53
N PRO A 165 -16.06 12.80 23.52
CA PRO A 165 -14.86 12.76 22.68
C PRO A 165 -15.20 12.74 21.18
N ASN A 166 -14.38 13.41 20.37
CA ASN A 166 -14.53 13.48 18.91
C ASN A 166 -13.29 13.06 18.12
N ARG A 167 -12.20 12.70 18.82
CA ARG A 167 -10.88 12.36 18.27
C ARG A 167 -10.35 11.12 18.99
N ILE A 168 -9.75 10.20 18.24
CA ILE A 168 -9.10 8.99 18.76
C ILE A 168 -7.73 8.90 18.10
N LEU A 169 -6.69 8.64 18.89
CA LEU A 169 -5.33 8.37 18.44
C LEU A 169 -4.93 7.00 19.02
N THR A 170 -4.54 6.06 18.16
CA THR A 170 -4.15 4.71 18.58
C THR A 170 -2.65 4.53 18.39
N LEU A 171 -1.94 4.10 19.43
CA LEU A 171 -0.48 3.99 19.40
C LEU A 171 -0.06 2.56 19.67
N TRP A 172 0.96 2.09 18.95
CA TRP A 172 1.57 0.80 19.21
C TRP A 172 2.55 0.90 20.37
N SER A 173 2.79 -0.21 21.07
CA SER A 173 3.64 -0.26 22.28
C SER A 173 5.06 0.26 22.07
N TYR A 174 5.56 0.21 20.82
CA TYR A 174 6.88 0.72 20.45
C TYR A 174 6.87 2.18 19.97
N THR A 175 5.72 2.85 19.93
CA THR A 175 5.64 4.23 19.46
C THR A 175 6.08 5.19 20.55
N ASP A 176 7.16 5.91 20.28
CA ASP A 176 7.60 7.02 21.11
C ASP A 176 6.79 8.29 20.76
N ILE A 177 5.82 8.63 21.62
CA ILE A 177 4.99 9.82 21.46
C ILE A 177 5.80 11.13 21.58
N SER A 178 7.00 11.08 22.15
CA SER A 178 7.89 12.24 22.26
C SER A 178 8.77 12.47 21.03
N SER A 179 8.63 11.62 20.00
CA SER A 179 9.40 11.72 18.76
C SER A 179 9.32 13.15 18.17
N PRO A 180 10.46 13.77 17.82
CA PRO A 180 10.48 15.10 17.20
C PRO A 180 9.88 15.10 15.79
N CYS A 181 9.57 13.91 15.24
CA CYS A 181 8.90 13.78 13.95
C CYS A 181 7.37 13.88 14.07
N LEU A 182 6.81 13.94 15.28
CA LEU A 182 5.37 13.95 15.54
C LEU A 182 4.93 15.28 16.17
N ASP A 183 4.15 16.07 15.42
CA ASP A 183 3.52 17.29 15.95
C ASP A 183 2.03 17.04 16.20
N LEU A 184 1.63 17.08 17.47
CA LEU A 184 0.23 16.96 17.87
C LEU A 184 -0.45 18.35 17.89
N GLY A 185 -1.09 18.71 16.78
CA GLY A 185 -1.86 19.95 16.65
C GLY A 185 -3.37 19.74 16.77
N ASN A 186 -4.12 20.77 17.14
CA ASN A 186 -5.59 20.66 17.32
C ASN A 186 -6.36 20.35 16.03
N GLN A 187 -5.94 20.94 14.90
CA GLN A 187 -6.58 20.76 13.60
C GLN A 187 -5.91 19.66 12.77
N PHE A 188 -4.60 19.50 12.92
CA PHE A 188 -3.81 18.52 12.17
C PHE A 188 -2.81 17.84 13.10
N ILE A 189 -2.64 16.54 12.95
CA ILE A 189 -1.44 15.83 13.40
C ILE A 189 -0.47 15.83 12.22
N LEU A 190 0.77 16.25 12.46
CA LEU A 190 1.80 16.25 11.42
C LEU A 190 2.83 15.17 11.71
N LEU A 191 3.27 14.47 10.66
CA LEU A 191 4.33 13.48 10.73
C LEU A 191 5.42 13.80 9.70
N HIS A 192 6.61 14.15 10.19
CA HIS A 192 7.79 14.39 9.37
C HIS A 192 8.41 13.05 8.98
N ALA A 193 8.47 12.75 7.69
CA ALA A 193 8.92 11.46 7.18
C ALA A 193 10.45 11.31 7.13
N ASN A 194 11.15 11.74 8.17
CA ASN A 194 12.60 11.64 8.36
C ASN A 194 12.99 10.83 9.62
N MET A 195 12.04 10.07 10.16
CA MET A 195 12.17 9.20 11.32
C MET A 195 13.32 8.20 11.17
N GLN A 196 14.06 8.00 12.27
CA GLN A 196 15.12 6.98 12.38
C GLN A 196 14.64 5.69 13.07
N THR A 197 13.55 5.79 13.83
CA THR A 197 12.91 4.67 14.52
C THR A 197 11.46 4.54 14.07
N PRO A 198 10.87 3.33 14.14
CA PRO A 198 9.46 3.14 13.78
C PRO A 198 8.52 3.99 14.62
N LEU A 199 7.55 4.63 13.96
CA LEU A 199 6.46 5.36 14.58
C LEU A 199 5.16 4.91 13.91
N LYS A 200 4.18 4.46 14.70
CA LYS A 200 2.90 3.96 14.20
C LYS A 200 1.74 4.58 14.98
N VAL A 201 0.87 5.29 14.25
CA VAL A 201 -0.32 5.98 14.77
C VAL A 201 -1.58 5.52 14.03
#